data_AF-A0A959T5G2-F1
#
_entry.id   AF-A0A959T5G2-F1
#
_cell.length_a   1.000
_cell.length_b   1.000
_cell.length_c   1.000
_cell.angle_alpha   90.00
_cell.angle_beta   90.00
_cell.angle_gamma   90.00
#
_symmetry.space_group_name_H-M   'P 1'
#
loop_
_entity.id
_entity.type
_entity.pdbx_description
1 polymer ?
#
loop_
_entity_poly.entity_id
_entity_poly.type
_entity_poly.pdbx_seq_one_letter_code
_entity_poly.pdbx_strand_id
1 'polypeptide(L)'
;MPIIVSGTSIIAPDGSVIHSHAYFRDTLLVLQAIQRVNDNEFYFVTGYYKDSCSAIGSMTLPNTHPLIGKMDSLGNMWDLRHYVLDGGGCGTSITNGCSKLAGDLEVCSNGSVITWGRDDRFFALRADPTGEVEWAKCFPNHGGFQFIKELPGGDLLAGINMDSAGAVVARMDAMGNFLWIKSYVRPSGMVHDAVIESDSSFVI
;
A
#
# COMPACT_ATOMS: atom_id res chain seq x y z
N MET A 1 -15.57 -25.19 6.54
CA MET A 1 -15.30 -24.31 7.69
C MET A 1 -14.82 -22.98 7.13
N PRO A 2 -15.30 -21.82 7.62
CA PRO A 2 -14.78 -20.54 7.18
C PRO A 2 -13.33 -20.40 7.66
N ILE A 3 -12.43 -20.01 6.75
CA ILE A 3 -10.99 -19.84 7.04
C ILE A 3 -10.81 -18.39 7.51
N ILE A 4 -10.30 -18.19 8.73
CA ILE A 4 -9.85 -16.87 9.20
C ILE A 4 -8.61 -16.49 8.41
N VAL A 5 -8.59 -15.28 7.85
CA VAL A 5 -7.48 -14.81 6.99
C VAL A 5 -6.75 -13.64 7.62
N SER A 6 -7.44 -12.89 8.48
CA SER A 6 -6.90 -11.69 9.08
C SER A 6 -7.66 -11.31 10.35
N GLY A 7 -7.13 -10.35 11.08
CA GLY A 7 -7.75 -9.82 12.28
C GLY A 7 -7.00 -8.59 12.77
N THR A 8 -7.63 -7.86 13.69
CA THR A 8 -7.00 -6.79 14.45
C THR A 8 -7.02 -7.15 15.92
N SER A 9 -6.09 -6.60 16.69
CA SER A 9 -6.08 -6.73 18.13
C SER A 9 -5.68 -5.41 18.78
N ILE A 10 -6.36 -5.07 19.86
CA ILE A 10 -6.02 -3.93 20.71
C ILE A 10 -5.17 -4.48 21.85
N ILE A 11 -3.99 -3.91 22.03
CA ILE A 11 -3.03 -4.33 23.05
C ILE A 11 -2.84 -3.19 24.04
N ALA A 12 -2.96 -3.48 25.32
CA ALA A 12 -2.69 -2.54 26.40
C ALA A 12 -1.19 -2.20 26.48
N PRO A 13 -0.80 -1.09 27.12
CA PRO A 13 0.62 -0.75 27.32
C PRO A 13 1.44 -1.81 28.06
N ASP A 14 0.78 -2.70 28.82
CA ASP A 14 1.41 -3.83 29.52
C ASP A 14 1.58 -5.09 28.64
N GLY A 15 1.16 -5.02 27.37
CA GLY A 15 1.24 -6.12 26.41
C GLY A 15 0.05 -7.08 26.44
N SER A 16 -0.94 -6.88 27.31
CA SER A 16 -2.15 -7.71 27.34
C SER A 16 -3.09 -7.41 26.15
N VAL A 17 -3.66 -8.46 25.55
CA VAL A 17 -4.67 -8.30 24.49
C VAL A 17 -6.01 -7.96 25.12
N ILE A 18 -6.51 -6.76 24.86
CA ILE A 18 -7.79 -6.26 25.39
C ILE A 18 -8.95 -6.75 24.53
N HIS A 19 -8.75 -6.74 23.21
CA HIS A 19 -9.78 -7.07 22.23
C HIS A 19 -9.15 -7.65 20.97
N SER A 20 -9.84 -8.59 20.34
CA SER A 20 -9.48 -9.13 19.03
C SER A 20 -10.71 -9.25 18.16
N HIS A 21 -10.59 -8.82 16.91
CA HIS A 21 -11.60 -8.98 15.88
C HIS A 21 -11.02 -9.81 14.73
N ALA A 22 -11.77 -10.80 14.25
CA ALA A 22 -11.32 -11.71 13.19
C ALA A 22 -12.17 -11.53 11.94
N TYR A 23 -11.52 -11.56 10.78
CA TYR A 23 -12.16 -11.45 9.47
C TYR A 23 -12.04 -12.79 8.72
N PHE A 24 -13.17 -13.25 8.22
CA PHE A 24 -13.26 -14.49 7.46
C PHE A 24 -12.98 -14.25 5.98
N ARG A 25 -12.40 -15.25 5.31
CA ARG A 25 -12.20 -15.22 3.86
C ARG A 25 -13.54 -15.21 3.17
N ASP A 26 -13.82 -14.13 2.48
CA ASP A 26 -14.77 -14.13 1.37
C ASP A 26 -14.05 -13.50 0.18
N THR A 27 -14.16 -12.18 0.06
CA THR A 27 -13.52 -11.37 -0.98
C THR A 27 -12.33 -10.55 -0.48
N LEU A 28 -12.15 -10.42 0.83
CA LEU A 28 -11.01 -9.74 1.45
C LEU A 28 -9.85 -10.72 1.70
N LEU A 29 -8.64 -10.25 1.42
CA LEU A 29 -7.40 -10.93 1.77
C LEU A 29 -6.89 -10.45 3.13
N VAL A 30 -5.63 -10.77 3.46
CA VAL A 30 -5.02 -10.37 4.73
C VAL A 30 -4.82 -8.85 4.78
N LEU A 31 -5.16 -8.21 5.90
CA LEU A 31 -4.81 -6.83 6.18
C LEU A 31 -3.28 -6.66 6.12
N GLN A 32 -2.83 -5.65 5.39
CA GLN A 32 -1.41 -5.41 5.15
C GLN A 32 -0.88 -4.29 6.03
N ALA A 33 -1.62 -3.17 6.08
CA ALA A 33 -1.26 -2.02 6.89
C ALA A 33 -2.51 -1.32 7.41
N ILE A 34 -2.34 -0.63 8.54
CA ILE A 34 -3.37 0.11 9.25
C ILE A 34 -2.75 1.43 9.71
N GLN A 35 -3.43 2.54 9.44
CA GLN A 35 -3.04 3.86 9.91
C GLN A 35 -4.17 4.50 10.71
N ARG A 36 -3.82 4.96 11.91
CA ARG A 36 -4.73 5.65 12.81
C ARG A 36 -4.89 7.10 12.37
N VAL A 37 -6.12 7.57 12.25
CA VAL A 37 -6.44 8.98 11.99
C VAL A 37 -6.85 9.69 13.27
N ASN A 38 -7.68 9.05 14.09
CA ASN A 38 -8.06 9.54 15.41
C ASN A 38 -8.32 8.36 16.36
N ASP A 39 -8.97 8.58 17.51
CA ASP A 39 -9.18 7.54 18.52
C ASP A 39 -10.07 6.39 18.05
N ASN A 40 -10.95 6.62 17.08
CA ASN A 40 -11.93 5.64 16.63
C ASN A 40 -12.06 5.53 15.11
N GLU A 41 -11.12 6.09 14.35
CA GLU A 41 -11.08 5.97 12.89
C GLU A 41 -9.69 5.56 12.43
N PHE A 42 -9.67 4.47 11.67
CA PHE A 42 -8.48 3.87 11.11
C PHE A 42 -8.72 3.59 9.63
N TYR A 43 -7.74 3.91 8.80
CA TYR A 43 -7.67 3.43 7.44
C TYR A 43 -6.84 2.16 7.42
N PHE A 44 -7.21 1.24 6.54
CA PHE A 44 -6.44 0.02 6.32
C PHE A 44 -6.39 -0.30 4.83
N VAL A 45 -5.40 -1.12 4.48
CA VAL A 45 -5.30 -1.66 3.13
C VAL A 45 -5.14 -3.16 3.11
N THR A 46 -5.66 -3.75 2.05
CA THR A 46 -5.61 -5.19 1.78
C THR A 46 -5.73 -5.46 0.28
N GLY A 47 -5.94 -6.71 -0.10
CA GLY A 47 -6.33 -7.12 -1.43
C GLY A 47 -7.79 -7.56 -1.47
N TYR A 48 -8.45 -7.24 -2.57
CA TYR A 48 -9.74 -7.79 -2.96
C TYR A 48 -9.52 -8.94 -3.95
N TYR A 49 -10.20 -10.06 -3.75
CA TYR A 49 -10.17 -11.24 -4.61
C TYR A 49 -11.59 -11.70 -4.93
N LYS A 50 -11.95 -11.71 -6.21
CA LYS A 50 -13.20 -12.35 -6.68
C LYS A 50 -13.12 -12.96 -8.08
N ASP A 51 -12.06 -12.69 -8.82
CA ASP A 51 -11.91 -13.13 -10.20
C ASP A 51 -10.63 -13.93 -10.41
N SER A 52 -10.55 -14.59 -11.57
CA SER A 52 -9.35 -15.25 -12.06
C SER A 52 -8.79 -14.43 -13.22
N CYS A 53 -7.48 -14.23 -13.25
CA CYS A 53 -6.86 -13.40 -14.28
C CYS A 53 -6.10 -14.22 -15.33
N SER A 54 -5.45 -15.31 -14.95
CA SER A 54 -4.74 -16.19 -15.90
C SER A 54 -4.59 -17.60 -15.33
N ALA A 55 -3.95 -18.50 -16.08
CA ALA A 55 -3.58 -19.82 -15.62
C ALA A 55 -2.13 -20.15 -16.02
N ILE A 56 -1.39 -20.77 -15.11
CA ILE A 56 -0.05 -21.33 -15.37
C ILE A 56 -0.19 -22.85 -15.25
N GLY A 57 -0.22 -23.52 -16.40
CA GLY A 57 -0.53 -24.96 -16.44
C GLY A 57 -1.94 -25.24 -15.91
N SER A 58 -2.06 -26.07 -14.87
CA SER A 58 -3.33 -26.37 -14.19
C SER A 58 -3.68 -25.40 -13.06
N MET A 59 -2.81 -24.44 -12.73
CA MET A 59 -3.03 -23.50 -11.64
C MET A 59 -3.70 -22.22 -12.13
N THR A 60 -4.90 -21.92 -11.62
CA THR A 60 -5.58 -20.64 -11.87
C THR A 60 -5.01 -19.56 -10.96
N LEU A 61 -4.56 -18.46 -11.55
CA LEU A 61 -4.05 -17.29 -10.83
C LEU A 61 -5.20 -16.38 -10.39
N PRO A 62 -5.29 -16.05 -9.08
CA PRO A 62 -6.28 -15.11 -8.59
C PRO A 62 -6.00 -13.71 -9.15
N ASN A 63 -7.06 -13.03 -9.59
CA ASN A 63 -7.02 -11.61 -9.89
C ASN A 63 -7.27 -10.83 -8.59
N THR A 64 -6.28 -10.10 -8.12
CA THR A 64 -6.38 -9.31 -6.90
C THR A 64 -6.20 -7.83 -7.17
N HIS A 65 -7.03 -7.03 -6.52
CA HIS A 65 -7.04 -5.57 -6.63
C HIS A 65 -6.70 -4.92 -5.29
N PRO A 66 -6.00 -3.77 -5.25
CA PRO A 66 -5.78 -3.06 -4.01
C PRO A 66 -7.14 -2.61 -3.45
N LEU A 67 -7.29 -2.73 -2.13
CA LEU A 67 -8.49 -2.29 -1.43
C LEU A 67 -8.08 -1.35 -0.31
N ILE A 68 -8.76 -0.20 -0.24
CA ILE A 68 -8.72 0.71 0.90
C ILE A 68 -10.03 0.53 1.66
N GLY A 69 -9.95 0.45 2.97
CA GLY A 69 -11.12 0.40 3.83
C GLY A 69 -10.94 1.24 5.09
N LYS A 70 -12.04 1.48 5.79
CA LYS A 70 -12.07 2.16 7.08
C LYS A 70 -12.57 1.22 8.15
N MET A 71 -12.12 1.44 9.38
CA MET A 71 -12.63 0.69 10.52
C MET A 71 -12.61 1.53 11.78
N ASP A 72 -13.40 1.12 12.76
CA ASP A 72 -13.35 1.68 14.11
C ASP A 72 -12.25 1.03 14.96
N SER A 73 -12.09 1.54 16.19
CA SER A 73 -11.09 1.02 17.14
C SER A 73 -11.30 -0.46 17.52
N LEU A 74 -12.53 -0.98 17.37
CA LEU A 74 -12.89 -2.36 17.68
C LEU A 74 -12.76 -3.30 16.46
N GLY A 75 -12.30 -2.79 15.32
CA GLY A 75 -12.15 -3.55 14.08
C GLY A 75 -13.45 -3.71 13.28
N ASN A 76 -14.51 -2.96 13.57
CA ASN A 76 -15.69 -3.00 12.71
C ASN A 76 -15.39 -2.22 11.42
N MET A 77 -15.35 -2.95 10.31
CA MET A 77 -15.03 -2.38 9.00
C MET A 77 -16.24 -1.72 8.35
N TRP A 78 -16.01 -0.59 7.69
CA TRP A 78 -16.97 0.14 6.86
C TRP A 78 -16.25 0.80 5.68
N ASP A 79 -17.01 1.18 4.64
CA ASP A 79 -16.50 1.85 3.43
C ASP A 79 -15.27 1.14 2.79
N LEU A 80 -15.49 -0.08 2.30
CA LEU A 80 -14.47 -0.87 1.63
C LEU A 80 -14.56 -0.67 0.12
N ARG A 81 -13.47 -0.21 -0.50
CA ARG A 81 -13.40 0.00 -1.95
C ARG A 81 -12.17 -0.64 -2.56
N HIS A 82 -12.37 -1.45 -3.59
CA HIS A 82 -11.29 -2.00 -4.39
C HIS A 82 -11.06 -1.14 -5.63
N TYR A 83 -9.82 -1.11 -6.11
CA TYR A 83 -9.41 -0.28 -7.23
C TYR A 83 -8.84 -1.14 -8.36
N VAL A 84 -9.40 -1.01 -9.55
CA VAL A 84 -8.88 -1.67 -10.74
C VAL A 84 -7.83 -0.78 -11.37
N LEU A 85 -6.57 -1.21 -11.30
CA LEU A 85 -5.46 -0.52 -11.96
C LEU A 85 -5.35 -1.02 -13.41
N ASP A 86 -5.51 -0.11 -14.36
CA ASP A 86 -5.33 -0.39 -15.79
C ASP A 86 -3.86 -0.73 -16.08
N GLY A 87 -3.62 -1.92 -16.65
CA GLY A 87 -2.29 -2.36 -17.08
C GLY A 87 -1.83 -3.67 -16.43
N GLY A 88 -1.33 -4.59 -17.25
CA GLY A 88 -0.74 -5.87 -16.83
C GLY A 88 0.72 -5.78 -16.39
N GLY A 89 1.20 -4.61 -15.96
CA GLY A 89 2.63 -4.33 -15.79
C GLY A 89 2.97 -3.51 -14.57
N CYS A 90 2.32 -3.74 -13.43
CA CYS A 90 2.71 -3.09 -12.18
C CYS A 90 3.79 -3.93 -11.51
N GLY A 91 4.96 -3.96 -12.13
CA GLY A 91 6.10 -4.83 -11.85
C GLY A 91 6.18 -6.04 -12.78
N THR A 92 7.17 -6.90 -12.56
CA THR A 92 7.42 -8.10 -13.38
C THR A 92 6.82 -9.36 -12.78
N SER A 93 5.69 -9.23 -12.07
CA SER A 93 5.16 -10.30 -11.24
C SER A 93 5.04 -11.61 -12.00
N ILE A 94 5.49 -12.72 -11.37
CA ILE A 94 5.26 -14.10 -11.85
C ILE A 94 3.78 -14.37 -12.15
N THR A 95 2.89 -13.54 -11.58
CA THR A 95 1.45 -13.59 -11.77
C THR A 95 0.97 -12.85 -13.03
N ASN A 96 1.86 -12.38 -13.92
CA ASN A 96 1.50 -11.62 -15.14
C ASN A 96 0.58 -10.41 -14.87
N GLY A 97 0.80 -9.72 -13.75
CA GLY A 97 -0.01 -8.56 -13.36
C GLY A 97 -1.37 -8.90 -12.74
N CYS A 98 -1.65 -10.18 -12.46
CA CYS A 98 -2.87 -10.61 -11.77
C CYS A 98 -2.89 -10.23 -10.29
N SER A 99 -1.73 -10.06 -9.64
CA SER A 99 -1.64 -9.80 -8.21
C SER A 99 -1.30 -8.33 -7.90
N LYS A 100 -2.30 -7.49 -7.63
CA LYS A 100 -2.11 -6.11 -7.14
C LYS A 100 -2.67 -5.96 -5.73
N LEU A 101 -1.93 -6.32 -4.68
CA LEU A 101 -2.33 -6.00 -3.31
C LEU A 101 -1.63 -4.71 -2.87
N ALA A 102 -2.39 -3.87 -2.18
CA ALA A 102 -1.85 -2.74 -1.43
C ALA A 102 -1.09 -3.26 -0.22
N GLY A 103 0.20 -2.94 -0.11
CA GLY A 103 1.08 -3.40 0.96
C GLY A 103 1.24 -2.39 2.09
N ASP A 104 1.02 -1.11 1.83
CA ASP A 104 1.07 -0.06 2.84
C ASP A 104 0.25 1.17 2.43
N LEU A 105 0.04 2.11 3.35
CA LEU A 105 -0.69 3.36 3.08
C LEU A 105 -0.11 4.58 3.81
N GLU A 106 -0.47 5.75 3.31
CA GLU A 106 -0.32 7.04 3.96
C GLU A 106 -1.65 7.82 3.87
N VAL A 107 -2.17 8.29 5.00
CA VAL A 107 -3.30 9.21 5.07
C VAL A 107 -2.77 10.64 5.05
N CYS A 108 -3.07 11.37 3.98
CA CYS A 108 -2.65 12.75 3.78
C CYS A 108 -3.41 13.73 4.67
N SER A 109 -2.84 14.91 4.87
CA SER A 109 -3.40 16.03 5.63
C SER A 109 -4.77 16.50 5.15
N ASN A 110 -5.09 16.33 3.86
CA ASN A 110 -6.39 16.65 3.27
C ASN A 110 -7.42 15.50 3.37
N GLY A 111 -7.06 14.38 4.01
CA GLY A 111 -7.91 13.19 4.16
C GLY A 111 -7.90 12.23 2.97
N SER A 112 -7.14 12.53 1.91
CA SER A 112 -6.88 11.56 0.84
C SER A 112 -5.96 10.45 1.34
N VAL A 113 -5.99 9.31 0.66
CA VAL A 113 -5.20 8.13 1.02
C VAL A 113 -4.34 7.74 -0.15
N ILE A 114 -3.05 7.61 0.09
CA ILE A 114 -2.09 7.04 -0.85
C ILE A 114 -1.81 5.61 -0.43
N THR A 115 -1.82 4.68 -1.37
CA THR A 115 -1.40 3.30 -1.12
C THR A 115 -0.56 2.77 -2.27
N TRP A 116 0.33 1.83 -1.96
CA TRP A 116 1.27 1.27 -2.92
C TRP A 116 1.43 -0.23 -2.73
N GLY A 117 1.91 -0.89 -3.78
CA GLY A 117 2.35 -2.28 -3.70
C GLY A 117 3.74 -2.39 -3.11
N ARG A 118 4.01 -3.55 -2.49
CA ARG A 118 5.34 -3.96 -2.02
C ARG A 118 5.94 -5.00 -2.96
N ASP A 119 7.24 -5.24 -2.81
CA ASP A 119 8.01 -6.26 -3.53
C ASP A 119 7.91 -6.13 -5.06
N ASP A 120 7.36 -7.13 -5.75
CA ASP A 120 7.21 -7.20 -7.20
C ASP A 120 6.00 -6.42 -7.73
N ARG A 121 5.26 -5.72 -6.86
CA ARG A 121 4.04 -4.97 -7.19
C ARG A 121 4.35 -3.47 -7.26
N PHE A 122 4.88 -3.04 -8.40
CA PHE A 122 5.30 -1.66 -8.55
C PHE A 122 4.13 -0.76 -8.99
N PHE A 123 3.29 -0.36 -8.03
CA PHE A 123 2.24 0.63 -8.25
C PHE A 123 2.10 1.58 -7.07
N ALA A 124 1.49 2.73 -7.33
CA ALA A 124 0.96 3.64 -6.31
C ALA A 124 -0.39 4.17 -6.79
N LEU A 125 -1.31 4.46 -5.86
CA LEU A 125 -2.58 5.11 -6.15
C LEU A 125 -2.92 6.09 -5.05
N ARG A 126 -3.60 7.17 -5.41
CA ARG A 126 -4.20 8.13 -4.48
C ARG A 126 -5.70 8.16 -4.69
N ALA A 127 -6.44 7.99 -3.60
CA ALA A 127 -7.88 8.15 -3.56
C ALA A 127 -8.23 9.39 -2.71
N ASP A 128 -9.19 10.18 -3.17
CA ASP A 128 -9.69 11.33 -2.44
C ASP A 128 -10.44 10.89 -1.16
N PRO A 129 -10.84 11.83 -0.27
CA PRO A 129 -11.57 11.48 0.96
C PRO A 129 -12.91 10.77 0.71
N THR A 130 -13.49 10.95 -0.48
CA THR A 130 -14.72 10.27 -0.90
C THR A 130 -14.47 8.86 -1.42
N GLY A 131 -13.21 8.49 -1.63
CA GLY A 131 -12.75 7.19 -2.13
C GLY A 131 -12.62 7.11 -3.65
N GLU A 132 -12.77 8.21 -4.38
CA GLU A 132 -12.58 8.27 -5.83
C GLU A 132 -11.09 8.39 -6.18
N VAL A 133 -10.67 7.82 -7.30
CA VAL A 133 -9.26 7.83 -7.72
C VAL A 133 -8.86 9.21 -8.24
N GLU A 134 -7.92 9.87 -7.56
CA GLU A 134 -7.30 11.09 -8.09
C GLU A 134 -6.23 10.75 -9.13
N TRP A 135 -5.40 9.75 -8.83
CA TRP A 135 -4.44 9.19 -9.78
C TRP A 135 -4.03 7.77 -9.40
N ALA A 136 -3.59 7.03 -10.41
CA ALA A 136 -2.99 5.70 -10.28
C ALA A 136 -1.79 5.58 -11.21
N LYS A 137 -0.68 5.04 -10.70
CA LYS A 137 0.57 4.84 -11.44
C LYS A 137 1.01 3.38 -11.31
N CYS A 138 1.48 2.83 -12.42
CA CYS A 138 1.88 1.44 -12.56
C CYS A 138 3.21 1.41 -13.32
N PHE A 139 4.21 0.73 -12.77
CA PHE A 139 5.58 0.77 -13.29
C PHE A 139 6.01 -0.62 -13.77
N PRO A 140 6.50 -0.79 -15.01
CA PRO A 140 6.81 -2.11 -15.58
C PRO A 140 8.12 -2.74 -15.06
N ASN A 141 8.93 -1.97 -14.34
CA ASN A 141 10.24 -2.40 -13.87
C ASN A 141 10.13 -3.27 -12.62
N HIS A 142 11.16 -4.08 -12.36
CA HIS A 142 11.28 -4.79 -11.09
C HIS A 142 11.74 -3.83 -10.00
N GLY A 143 10.91 -3.68 -8.98
CA GLY A 143 11.10 -2.79 -7.85
C GLY A 143 9.78 -2.55 -7.13
N GLY A 144 9.85 -1.88 -5.99
CA GLY A 144 8.66 -1.63 -5.17
C GLY A 144 8.86 -0.45 -4.25
N PHE A 145 7.76 0.27 -4.01
CA PHE A 145 7.72 1.31 -3.00
C PHE A 145 7.84 0.68 -1.61
N GLN A 146 8.64 1.30 -0.77
CA GLN A 146 8.83 0.97 0.64
C GLN A 146 8.01 1.90 1.50
N PHE A 147 8.05 3.20 1.17
CA PHE A 147 7.18 4.22 1.75
C PHE A 147 6.82 5.28 0.71
N ILE A 148 5.69 5.93 0.90
CA ILE A 148 5.35 7.23 0.30
C ILE A 148 4.80 8.10 1.43
N LYS A 149 5.42 9.27 1.67
CA LYS A 149 5.02 10.20 2.74
C LYS A 149 4.69 11.57 2.18
N GLU A 150 3.67 12.21 2.73
CA GLU A 150 3.34 13.60 2.36
C GLU A 150 4.31 14.58 3.05
N LEU A 151 4.87 15.50 2.27
CA LEU A 151 5.69 16.60 2.77
C LEU A 151 4.79 17.79 3.14
N PRO A 152 5.22 18.71 4.02
CA PRO A 152 4.41 19.88 4.42
C PRO A 152 3.92 20.77 3.26
N GLY A 153 4.56 20.71 2.10
CA GLY A 153 4.16 21.43 0.88
C GLY A 153 3.18 20.69 -0.04
N GLY A 154 2.73 19.47 0.32
CA GLY A 154 1.86 18.62 -0.50
C GLY A 154 2.57 17.76 -1.55
N ASP A 155 3.87 17.96 -1.74
CA ASP A 155 4.73 17.02 -2.47
C ASP A 155 4.85 15.70 -1.71
N LEU A 156 5.31 14.65 -2.38
CA LEU A 156 5.48 13.33 -1.80
C LEU A 156 6.95 12.93 -1.80
N LEU A 157 7.40 12.27 -0.74
CA LEU A 157 8.70 11.61 -0.66
C LEU A 157 8.48 10.10 -0.75
N ALA A 158 9.16 9.45 -1.69
CA ALA A 158 9.06 8.02 -1.92
C ALA A 158 10.41 7.32 -1.74
N GLY A 159 10.41 6.23 -0.99
CA GLY A 159 11.50 5.27 -0.93
C GLY A 159 11.18 4.07 -1.80
N ILE A 160 12.10 3.68 -2.67
CA ILE A 160 11.91 2.61 -3.66
C ILE A 160 13.13 1.70 -3.61
N ASN A 161 12.91 0.39 -3.54
CA ASN A 161 13.96 -0.60 -3.75
C ASN A 161 13.90 -1.10 -5.19
N MET A 162 15.02 -1.05 -5.90
CA MET A 162 15.13 -1.53 -7.28
C MET A 162 16.35 -2.40 -7.45
N ASP A 163 16.20 -3.57 -8.07
CA ASP A 163 17.30 -4.52 -8.30
C ASP A 163 18.49 -3.92 -9.06
N SER A 164 18.21 -2.98 -9.97
CA SER A 164 19.23 -2.35 -10.82
C SER A 164 19.79 -1.05 -10.24
N ALA A 165 19.17 -0.49 -9.19
CA ALA A 165 19.49 0.84 -8.69
C ALA A 165 19.65 0.93 -7.16
N GLY A 166 19.56 -0.18 -6.43
CA GLY A 166 19.69 -0.22 -4.97
C GLY A 166 18.59 0.59 -4.28
N ALA A 167 19.01 1.37 -3.27
CA ALA A 167 18.12 2.24 -2.52
C ALA A 167 17.84 3.51 -3.33
N VAL A 168 16.59 3.74 -3.69
CA VAL A 168 16.16 4.90 -4.48
C VAL A 168 15.28 5.78 -3.61
N VAL A 169 15.54 7.08 -3.67
CA VAL A 169 14.67 8.11 -3.09
C VAL A 169 14.18 8.98 -4.23
N ALA A 170 12.90 9.30 -4.21
CA ALA A 170 12.30 10.18 -5.19
C ALA A 170 11.41 11.21 -4.51
N ARG A 171 11.34 12.39 -5.10
CA ARG A 171 10.30 13.37 -4.79
C ARG A 171 9.31 13.39 -5.92
N MET A 172 8.04 13.37 -5.57
CA MET A 172 6.92 13.45 -6.51
C MET A 172 6.09 14.69 -6.20
N ASP A 173 5.41 15.23 -7.20
CA ASP A 173 4.36 16.21 -6.97
C ASP A 173 3.11 15.52 -6.37
N ALA A 174 2.13 16.32 -5.96
CA ALA A 174 0.86 15.84 -5.39
C ALA A 174 0.06 14.90 -6.34
N MET A 175 0.33 14.96 -7.65
CA MET A 175 -0.30 14.16 -8.71
C MET A 175 0.50 12.89 -9.04
N GLY A 176 1.53 12.58 -8.24
CA GLY A 176 2.34 11.40 -8.36
C GLY A 176 3.32 11.41 -9.55
N ASN A 177 3.69 12.58 -10.07
CA ASN A 177 4.74 12.71 -11.09
C ASN A 177 6.10 12.94 -10.42
N PHE A 178 7.14 12.24 -10.88
CA PHE A 178 8.49 12.40 -10.33
C PHE A 178 9.11 13.76 -10.68
N LEU A 179 9.48 14.52 -9.65
CA LEU A 179 10.23 15.77 -9.77
C LEU A 179 11.74 15.50 -9.84
N TRP A 180 12.21 14.57 -9.01
CA TRP A 180 13.58 14.04 -9.09
C TRP A 180 13.63 12.61 -8.56
N ILE A 181 14.65 11.89 -9.01
CA ILE A 181 14.94 10.52 -8.59
C ILE A 181 16.44 10.43 -8.33
N LYS A 182 16.82 9.93 -7.16
CA LYS A 182 18.20 9.72 -6.74
C LYS A 182 18.36 8.29 -6.25
N SER A 183 19.51 7.71 -6.56
CA SER A 183 19.79 6.31 -6.25
C SER A 183 21.12 6.21 -5.52
N TYR A 184 21.15 5.35 -4.52
CA TYR A 184 22.17 5.24 -3.50
C TYR A 184 22.50 3.76 -3.25
N VAL A 185 23.69 3.50 -2.71
CA VAL A 185 24.12 2.17 -2.25
C VAL A 185 23.87 1.09 -3.32
N ARG A 186 24.42 1.28 -4.52
CA ARG A 186 24.15 0.40 -5.67
C ARG A 186 25.00 -0.90 -5.64
N PRO A 187 24.51 -2.00 -6.24
CA PRO A 187 23.14 -2.20 -6.75
C PRO A 187 22.18 -2.75 -5.68
N SER A 188 22.68 -3.10 -4.49
CA SER A 188 21.94 -3.95 -3.52
C SER A 188 21.51 -3.23 -2.23
N GLY A 189 21.60 -1.91 -2.20
CA GLY A 189 21.09 -1.11 -1.09
C GLY A 189 19.58 -1.23 -0.96
N MET A 190 19.09 -1.09 0.26
CA MET A 190 17.67 -1.05 0.56
C MET A 190 17.39 0.20 1.38
N VAL A 191 16.24 0.82 1.12
CA VAL A 191 15.61 1.79 2.01
C VAL A 191 14.40 1.13 2.66
N HIS A 192 14.08 1.52 3.89
CA HIS A 192 12.93 0.97 4.61
C HIS A 192 11.96 2.06 5.04
N ASP A 193 12.47 3.19 5.52
CA ASP A 193 11.65 4.30 5.95
C ASP A 193 12.42 5.62 5.78
N ALA A 194 11.74 6.75 5.96
CA ALA A 194 12.37 8.04 6.10
C ALA A 194 11.74 8.87 7.22
N VAL A 195 12.56 9.61 7.96
CA VAL A 195 12.08 10.62 8.90
C VAL A 195 12.13 11.98 8.18
N ILE A 196 10.99 12.66 8.10
CA ILE A 196 10.90 14.01 7.54
C ILE A 196 11.00 15.00 8.70
N GLU A 197 12.01 15.87 8.64
CA GLU A 197 12.25 16.92 9.62
C GLU A 197 11.40 18.16 9.32
N SER A 198 11.24 19.03 10.33
CA SER A 198 10.42 20.25 10.20
C SER A 198 10.91 21.24 9.14
N ASP A 199 12.18 21.18 8.77
CA ASP A 199 12.79 22.01 7.72
C ASP A 199 12.69 21.36 6.31
N SER A 200 11.93 20.28 6.17
CA SER A 200 11.81 19.45 4.97
C SER A 200 13.10 18.73 4.54
N SER A 201 14.12 18.70 5.40
CA SER A 201 15.19 17.70 5.28
C SER A 201 14.65 16.32 5.69
N PHE A 202 15.36 15.27 5.31
CA PHE A 202 14.94 13.91 5.63
C PHE A 202 16.14 13.00 5.87
N VAL A 203 15.94 12.01 6.75
CA VAL A 203 16.86 10.93 7.04
C VAL A 203 16.28 9.64 6.47
N ILE A 204 17.10 8.86 5.76
CA ILE A 204 16.75 7.60 5.07
C ILE A 204 17.64 6.45 5.55
#